data_AF-A0A7J7HZU2-F1
#
_entry.id   AF-A0A7J7HZU2-F1
#
_cell.length_a   1.000
_cell.length_b   1.000
_cell.length_c   1.000
_cell.angle_alpha   90.00
_cell.angle_beta   90.00
_cell.angle_gamma   90.00
#
_symmetry.space_group_name_H-M   'P 1'
#
loop_
_entity.id
_entity.type
_entity.pdbx_description
1 polymer ?
#
loop_
_entity_poly.entity_id
_entity_poly.type
_entity_poly.pdbx_seq_one_letter_code
_entity_poly.pdbx_strand_id
1 'polypeptide(L)'
;MDAANLFKPMLTRGQLRCIGATTLDEYGKYVEKDVAFERQFQQVYVAEPSSTDTISILRRLKEMYEGHHGHHLPDKAIDLVDEACANVRVQLDSQPKEIDKLERKRIQVEVELHALEKEKDKASKARLVEVKKELDDLRDKL
;
A
#
# COMPACT_ATOMS: atom_id res chain seq x y z
N MET A 1 -31.43 -11.83 -9.06
CA MET A 1 -32.23 -11.00 -8.14
C MET A 1 -31.26 -10.15 -7.35
N ASP A 2 -31.45 -8.83 -7.34
CA ASP A 2 -30.59 -7.92 -6.59
C ASP A 2 -31.00 -7.94 -5.11
N ALA A 3 -30.12 -8.45 -4.24
CA ALA A 3 -30.39 -8.61 -2.82
C ALA A 3 -30.71 -7.27 -2.13
N ALA A 4 -30.22 -6.15 -2.68
CA ALA A 4 -30.51 -4.81 -2.18
C ALA A 4 -32.01 -4.50 -2.17
N ASN A 5 -32.77 -4.95 -3.17
CA ASN A 5 -34.21 -4.69 -3.26
C ASN A 5 -35.03 -5.45 -2.21
N LEU A 6 -34.46 -6.50 -1.61
CA LEU A 6 -35.09 -7.22 -0.50
C LEU A 6 -34.93 -6.47 0.83
N PHE A 7 -33.77 -5.85 1.06
CA PHE A 7 -33.43 -5.23 2.34
C PHE A 7 -33.96 -3.80 2.50
N LYS A 8 -34.05 -3.02 1.42
CA LYS A 8 -34.56 -1.63 1.42
C LYS A 8 -35.86 -1.44 2.22
N PRO A 9 -36.96 -2.19 1.98
CA PRO A 9 -38.19 -1.99 2.73
C PRO A 9 -38.05 -2.35 4.22
N MET A 10 -37.19 -3.31 4.57
CA MET A 10 -36.96 -3.69 5.96
C MET A 10 -36.15 -2.62 6.72
N LEU A 11 -35.17 -2.01 6.06
CA LEU A 11 -34.38 -0.91 6.61
C LEU A 11 -35.24 0.35 6.83
N THR A 12 -36.03 0.74 5.83
CA THR A 12 -36.92 1.92 5.95
C THR A 12 -37.97 1.76 7.05
N ARG A 13 -38.47 0.53 7.27
CA ARG A 13 -39.41 0.22 8.37
C ARG A 13 -38.74 0.01 9.73
N GLY A 14 -37.41 0.09 9.82
CA GLY A 14 -36.65 -0.16 11.05
C GLY A 14 -36.72 -1.61 11.56
N GLN A 15 -37.12 -2.56 10.70
CA GLN A 15 -37.27 -3.99 11.04
C GLN A 15 -35.95 -4.76 10.95
N LEU A 16 -34.94 -4.17 10.29
CA LEU A 16 -33.60 -4.73 10.16
C LEU A 16 -32.59 -3.72 10.71
N ARG A 17 -31.76 -4.18 11.66
CA ARG A 17 -30.57 -3.47 12.11
C ARG A 17 -29.36 -4.22 11.58
N CYS A 18 -28.47 -3.55 10.89
CA CYS A 18 -27.27 -4.16 10.34
C CYS A 18 -26.09 -3.19 10.42
N ILE A 19 -24.89 -3.77 10.43
CA ILE A 19 -23.63 -3.04 10.31
C ILE A 19 -22.99 -3.54 9.01
N GLY A 20 -22.71 -2.62 8.09
CA GLY A 20 -21.95 -2.92 6.88
C GLY A 20 -20.46 -2.69 7.10
N ALA A 21 -19.62 -3.51 6.46
CA ALA A 21 -18.18 -3.32 6.41
C ALA A 21 -17.75 -3.36 4.94
N THR A 22 -17.20 -2.27 4.44
CA THR A 22 -16.80 -2.09 3.04
C THR A 22 -15.72 -1.01 2.95
N THR A 23 -15.01 -0.95 1.83
CA THR A 23 -14.05 0.13 1.56
C THR A 23 -14.75 1.45 1.22
N LEU A 24 -14.06 2.58 1.38
CA LEU A 24 -14.58 3.89 0.99
C LEU A 24 -15.00 3.93 -0.50
N ASP A 25 -14.20 3.29 -1.36
CA ASP A 25 -14.46 3.25 -2.80
C ASP A 25 -15.74 2.48 -3.15
N GLU A 26 -15.97 1.35 -2.50
CA GLU A 26 -17.18 0.55 -2.69
C GLU A 26 -18.41 1.24 -2.11
N TYR A 27 -18.26 1.90 -0.95
CA TYR A 27 -19.32 2.70 -0.36
C TYR A 27 -19.80 3.80 -1.34
N GLY A 28 -18.86 4.57 -1.90
CA GLY A 28 -19.19 5.62 -2.88
C GLY A 28 -19.76 5.07 -4.19
N LYS A 29 -19.36 3.86 -4.61
CA LYS A 29 -19.86 3.25 -5.84
C LYS A 29 -21.27 2.68 -5.71
N TYR A 30 -21.60 2.05 -4.58
CA TYR A 30 -22.80 1.21 -4.46
C TYR A 30 -23.81 1.69 -3.41
N VAL A 31 -23.37 2.41 -2.37
CA VAL A 31 -24.22 2.81 -1.25
C VAL A 31 -24.61 4.29 -1.36
N GLU A 32 -23.65 5.16 -1.61
CA GLU A 32 -23.86 6.61 -1.70
C GLU A 32 -24.72 7.01 -2.92
N LYS A 33 -24.66 6.23 -4.00
CA LYS A 33 -25.51 6.46 -5.19
C LYS A 33 -26.98 6.12 -4.98
N ASP A 34 -27.33 5.40 -3.91
CA ASP A 34 -28.68 4.97 -3.63
C ASP A 34 -29.30 5.77 -2.47
N VAL A 35 -30.26 6.63 -2.80
CA VAL A 35 -30.94 7.52 -1.85
C VAL A 35 -31.57 6.77 -0.66
N ALA A 36 -32.01 5.52 -0.86
CA ALA A 36 -32.62 4.74 0.22
C ALA A 36 -31.57 4.25 1.23
N PHE A 37 -30.35 3.98 0.79
CA PHE A 37 -29.26 3.55 1.66
C PHE A 37 -28.54 4.72 2.30
N GLU A 38 -28.28 5.81 1.57
CA GLU A 38 -27.65 7.03 2.08
C GLU A 38 -28.37 7.59 3.32
N ARG A 39 -29.70 7.52 3.34
CA ARG A 39 -30.51 8.00 4.48
C ARG A 39 -30.54 7.06 5.68
N GLN A 40 -30.15 5.79 5.50
CA GLN A 40 -30.29 4.74 6.51
C GLN A 40 -28.94 4.32 7.10
N PHE A 41 -27.84 4.57 6.40
CA PHE A 41 -26.50 4.27 6.86
C PHE A 41 -25.78 5.52 7.37
N GLN A 42 -25.24 5.42 8.58
CA GLN A 42 -24.26 6.38 9.08
C GLN A 42 -22.87 5.85 8.78
N GLN A 43 -22.07 6.64 8.05
CA GLN A 43 -20.68 6.28 7.80
C GLN A 43 -19.87 6.45 9.10
N VAL A 44 -19.10 5.41 9.43
CA VAL A 44 -18.10 5.42 10.51
C VAL A 44 -16.78 5.04 9.88
N TYR A 45 -15.86 5.99 9.79
CA TYR A 45 -14.52 5.75 9.24
C TYR A 45 -13.66 5.04 10.27
N VAL A 46 -13.15 3.87 9.91
CA VAL A 46 -12.21 3.09 10.71
C VAL A 46 -10.84 3.21 10.06
N ALA A 47 -9.99 4.04 10.64
CA ALA A 47 -8.61 4.18 10.20
C ALA A 47 -7.76 2.99 10.67
N GLU A 48 -6.63 2.78 10.00
CA GLU A 48 -5.60 1.86 10.49
C GLU A 48 -5.12 2.33 11.88
N PRO A 49 -4.98 1.41 12.85
CA PRO A 49 -4.46 1.76 14.18
C PRO A 49 -3.01 2.24 14.12
N SER A 50 -2.63 3.11 15.06
CA SER A 50 -1.21 3.45 15.23
C SER A 50 -0.41 2.24 15.72
N SER A 51 0.92 2.27 15.62
CA SER A 51 1.77 1.20 16.16
C SER A 51 1.52 0.98 17.66
N THR A 52 1.41 2.07 18.43
CA THR A 52 1.12 2.04 19.86
C THR A 52 -0.24 1.40 20.16
N ASP A 53 -1.27 1.73 19.37
CA ASP A 53 -2.61 1.15 19.54
C ASP A 53 -2.60 -0.34 19.17
N THR A 54 -1.87 -0.70 18.11
CA THR A 54 -1.71 -2.09 17.65
C THR A 54 -1.08 -2.95 18.74
N ILE A 55 0.02 -2.49 19.36
CA ILE A 55 0.66 -3.19 20.48
C ILE A 55 -0.32 -3.37 21.64
N SER A 56 -1.11 -2.34 21.96
CA SER A 56 -2.11 -2.39 23.03
C SER A 56 -3.22 -3.40 22.73
N ILE A 57 -3.71 -3.44 21.48
CA ILE A 57 -4.69 -4.42 21.01
C ILE A 57 -4.12 -5.84 21.08
N LEU A 58 -2.90 -6.05 20.59
CA LEU A 58 -2.23 -7.36 20.58
C LEU A 58 -1.99 -7.88 22.00
N ARG A 59 -1.55 -7.01 22.92
CA ARG A 59 -1.39 -7.38 24.34
C ARG A 59 -2.71 -7.80 24.98
N ARG A 60 -3.83 -7.18 24.61
CA ARG A 60 -5.16 -7.58 25.09
C ARG A 60 -5.62 -8.90 24.46
N LEU A 61 -5.35 -9.11 23.17
CA LEU A 61 -5.69 -10.35 22.47
C LEU A 61 -4.88 -11.53 23.02
N LYS A 62 -3.62 -11.31 23.36
CA LYS A 62 -2.71 -12.31 23.94
C LYS A 62 -3.37 -13.11 25.06
N GLU A 63 -3.99 -12.45 26.03
CA GLU A 63 -4.67 -13.14 27.14
C GLU A 63 -5.76 -14.12 26.66
N MET A 64 -6.55 -13.71 25.65
CA MET A 64 -7.56 -14.59 25.06
C MET A 64 -6.95 -15.78 24.31
N TYR A 65 -5.87 -15.54 23.56
CA TYR A 65 -5.16 -16.59 22.81
C TYR A 65 -4.46 -17.60 23.74
N GLU A 66 -3.80 -17.12 24.80
CA GLU A 66 -3.18 -17.98 25.82
C GLU A 66 -4.22 -18.87 26.51
N GLY A 67 -5.38 -18.31 26.85
CA GLY A 67 -6.49 -19.05 27.43
C GLY A 67 -7.09 -20.10 26.47
N HIS A 68 -7.19 -19.78 25.18
CA HIS A 68 -7.74 -20.70 24.18
C HIS A 68 -6.78 -21.83 23.80
N HIS A 69 -5.49 -21.54 23.66
CA HIS A 69 -4.48 -22.49 23.19
C HIS A 69 -3.71 -23.19 24.32
N GLY A 70 -3.88 -22.77 25.58
CA GLY A 70 -3.28 -23.42 26.74
C GLY A 70 -1.75 -23.27 26.85
N HIS A 71 -1.17 -22.32 26.13
CA HIS A 71 0.26 -22.02 26.14
C HIS A 71 0.50 -20.52 26.30
N HIS A 72 1.52 -20.17 27.08
CA HIS A 72 1.90 -18.78 27.32
C HIS A 72 2.64 -18.20 26.12
N LEU A 73 2.22 -17.03 25.64
CA LEU A 73 2.92 -16.26 24.63
C LEU A 73 3.92 -15.35 25.36
N PRO A 74 5.23 -15.47 25.15
CA PRO A 74 6.17 -14.54 25.76
C PRO A 74 5.93 -13.12 25.22
N ASP A 75 6.07 -12.10 26.07
CA ASP A 75 5.83 -10.69 25.66
C ASP A 75 6.73 -10.27 24.48
N LYS A 76 7.94 -10.83 24.43
CA LYS A 76 8.89 -10.70 23.31
C LYS A 76 8.34 -11.16 21.96
N ALA A 77 7.35 -12.04 21.92
CA ALA A 77 6.73 -12.45 20.66
C ALA A 77 5.94 -11.30 20.02
N ILE A 78 5.31 -10.44 20.83
CA ILE A 78 4.64 -9.23 20.34
C ILE A 78 5.67 -8.24 19.84
N ASP A 79 6.75 -8.03 20.59
CA ASP A 79 7.84 -7.13 20.19
C ASP A 79 8.49 -7.58 18.86
N LEU A 80 8.70 -8.89 18.68
CA LEU A 80 9.26 -9.45 17.44
C LEU A 80 8.32 -9.23 16.24
N VAL A 81 7.00 -9.38 16.45
CA VAL A 81 6.01 -9.12 15.41
C VAL A 81 5.97 -7.64 15.05
N ASP A 82 6.04 -6.74 16.04
CA ASP A 82 6.10 -5.29 15.80
C ASP A 82 7.36 -4.91 15.01
N GLU A 83 8.53 -5.44 15.40
CA GLU A 83 9.79 -5.18 14.71
C GLU A 83 9.79 -5.73 13.27
N ALA A 84 9.21 -6.91 13.04
CA ALA A 84 9.05 -7.47 11.71
C ALA A 84 8.11 -6.62 10.84
N CYS A 85 6.96 -6.19 11.37
CA CYS A 85 6.02 -5.31 10.68
C CYS A 85 6.65 -3.95 10.34
N ALA A 86 7.39 -3.35 11.27
CA ALA A 86 8.11 -2.10 11.05
C ALA A 86 9.16 -2.24 9.94
N ASN A 87 9.92 -3.34 9.92
CA ASN A 87 10.90 -3.62 8.88
C ASN A 87 10.25 -3.79 7.50
N VAL A 88 9.14 -4.53 7.40
CA VAL A 88 8.39 -4.67 6.15
C VAL A 88 7.87 -3.32 5.65
N ARG A 89 7.37 -2.46 6.53
CA ARG A 89 6.92 -1.12 6.14
C ARG A 89 8.06 -0.27 5.58
N VAL A 90 9.22 -0.26 6.25
CA VAL A 90 10.41 0.43 5.75
C VAL A 90 10.85 -0.11 4.39
N GLN A 91 10.74 -1.42 4.17
CA GLN A 91 11.06 -2.03 2.88
C GLN A 91 10.07 -1.62 1.79
N LEU A 92 8.77 -1.58 2.08
CA LEU A 92 7.72 -1.16 1.14
C LEU A 92 7.82 0.33 0.77
N ASP A 93 8.12 1.18 1.75
CA ASP A 93 8.31 2.63 1.53
C ASP A 93 9.66 2.95 0.87
N SER A 94 10.59 1.99 0.83
CA SER A 94 11.90 2.14 0.21
C SER A 94 11.90 1.72 -1.25
N GLN A 95 12.62 2.46 -2.09
CA GLN A 95 12.89 2.04 -3.46
C GLN A 95 13.73 0.75 -3.44
N PRO A 96 13.34 -0.30 -4.19
CA PRO A 96 14.12 -1.52 -4.28
C PRO A 96 15.56 -1.20 -4.71
N LYS A 97 16.54 -1.83 -4.05
CA LYS A 97 17.99 -1.58 -4.29
C LYS A 97 18.39 -1.78 -5.76
N GLU A 98 17.69 -2.66 -6.48
CA GLU A 98 17.92 -2.89 -7.91
C GLU A 98 17.54 -1.68 -8.75
N ILE A 99 16.40 -1.05 -8.44
CA ILE A 99 15.92 0.16 -9.10
C ILE A 99 16.84 1.34 -8.75
N ASP A 100 17.21 1.53 -7.48
CA ASP A 100 18.17 2.58 -7.08
C ASP A 100 19.53 2.44 -7.81
N LYS A 101 20.04 1.21 -7.97
CA LYS A 101 21.27 0.96 -8.75
C LYS A 101 21.10 1.34 -10.23
N LEU A 102 19.97 0.97 -10.84
CA LEU A 102 19.67 1.30 -12.23
C LEU A 102 19.53 2.81 -12.43
N GLU A 103 18.86 3.51 -11.51
CA GLU A 103 18.70 4.96 -11.57
C GLU A 103 20.02 5.69 -11.40
N ARG A 104 20.88 5.29 -10.46
CA ARG A 104 22.23 5.86 -10.31
C ARG A 104 23.05 5.69 -11.59
N LYS A 105 22.96 4.51 -12.22
CA LYS A 105 23.64 4.23 -13.48
C LYS A 105 23.06 5.07 -14.63
N ARG A 106 21.73 5.23 -14.69
CA ARG A 106 21.06 6.12 -15.65
C ARG A 106 21.56 7.55 -15.52
N ILE A 107 21.61 8.09 -14.30
CA ILE A 107 22.10 9.45 -14.02
C ILE A 107 23.56 9.61 -14.49
N GLN A 108 24.42 8.62 -14.23
CA GLN A 108 25.82 8.67 -14.67
C GLN A 108 25.95 8.72 -16.19
N VAL A 109 25.21 7.86 -16.90
CA VAL A 109 25.18 7.79 -18.37
C VAL A 109 24.58 9.07 -18.96
N GLU A 110 23.57 9.66 -18.33
CA GLU A 110 22.94 10.91 -18.76
C GLU A 110 23.88 12.12 -18.62
N VAL A 111 24.69 12.15 -17.56
CA VAL A 111 25.75 13.16 -17.38
C VAL A 111 26.86 12.97 -18.43
N GLU A 112 27.29 11.73 -18.70
CA GLU A 112 28.27 11.41 -19.74
C GLU A 112 27.77 11.86 -21.12
N LEU A 113 26.50 11.62 -21.43
CA LEU A 113 25.85 12.06 -22.66
C LEU A 113 25.86 13.59 -22.81
N HIS A 114 25.49 14.33 -21.75
CA HIS A 114 25.51 15.80 -21.75
C HIS A 114 26.93 16.38 -21.90
N ALA A 115 27.94 15.69 -21.39
CA ALA A 115 29.33 16.09 -21.56
C ALA A 115 29.81 15.87 -23.01
N LEU A 116 29.53 14.69 -23.57
CA LEU A 116 29.93 14.30 -24.93
C LEU A 116 29.21 15.12 -26.01
N GLU A 117 27.99 15.61 -25.76
CA GLU A 117 27.26 16.49 -26.70
C GLU A 117 27.99 17.82 -26.98
N LYS A 118 28.88 18.25 -26.08
CA LYS A 118 29.66 19.49 -26.24
C LYS A 118 30.97 19.28 -27.01
N GLU A 119 31.39 18.03 -27.22
CA GLU A 119 32.62 17.70 -27.93
C GLU A 119 32.40 17.49 -29.43
N LYS A 120 33.42 17.81 -30.24
CA LYS A 120 33.31 17.85 -31.72
C LYS A 120 34.18 16.82 -32.44
N ASP A 121 35.04 16.11 -31.72
CA ASP A 121 35.94 15.12 -32.30
C ASP A 121 35.18 13.84 -32.72
N LYS A 122 35.86 13.05 -33.55
CA LYS A 122 35.27 11.87 -34.19
C LYS A 122 35.08 10.71 -33.21
N ALA A 123 35.88 10.64 -32.15
CA ALA A 123 35.79 9.59 -31.13
C ALA A 123 34.60 9.85 -30.19
N SER A 124 34.41 11.09 -29.75
CA SER A 124 33.30 11.51 -28.89
C SER A 124 31.95 11.36 -29.59
N LYS A 125 31.87 11.59 -30.91
CA LYS A 125 30.66 11.28 -31.70
C LYS A 125 30.33 9.79 -31.76
N ALA A 126 31.34 8.92 -31.83
CA ALA A 126 31.12 7.48 -31.82
C ALA A 126 30.66 7.00 -30.43
N ARG A 127 31.30 7.48 -29.37
CA ARG A 127 30.92 7.17 -27.97
C ARG A 127 29.54 7.69 -27.61
N LEU A 128 29.15 8.87 -28.11
CA LEU A 128 27.82 9.44 -27.90
C LEU A 128 26.69 8.54 -28.42
N VAL A 129 26.90 7.85 -29.56
CA VAL A 129 25.92 6.91 -30.11
C VAL A 129 25.79 5.67 -29.24
N GLU A 130 26.91 5.15 -28.71
CA GLU A 130 26.88 4.02 -27.76
C GLU A 130 26.20 4.38 -26.44
N VAL A 131 26.53 5.53 -25.86
CA VAL A 131 25.97 6.01 -24.59
C VAL A 131 24.48 6.29 -24.71
N LYS A 132 24.01 6.82 -25.86
CA LYS A 132 22.57 6.95 -26.15
C LYS A 132 21.86 5.60 -26.14
N LYS A 133 22.46 4.59 -26.75
CA LYS A 133 21.91 3.23 -26.78
C LYS A 133 21.90 2.59 -25.39
N GLU A 134 22.97 2.76 -24.61
CA GLU A 134 23.01 2.30 -23.20
C GLU A 134 21.95 3.00 -22.33
N LEU A 135 21.66 4.28 -22.56
CA LEU A 135 20.62 5.01 -21.84
C LEU A 135 19.22 4.48 -22.17
N ASP A 136 18.94 4.21 -23.44
CA ASP A 136 17.66 3.65 -23.88
C ASP A 136 17.47 2.22 -23.33
N ASP A 137 18.51 1.38 -23.39
CA ASP A 137 18.50 0.03 -22.81
C ASP A 137 18.30 0.03 -21.28
N LEU A 138 18.74 1.10 -20.59
CA LEU A 138 18.51 1.29 -19.15
C LEU A 138 17.11 1.81 -18.84
N ARG A 139 16.54 2.64 -19.72
CA ARG A 139 15.15 3.09 -19.61
C ARG A 139 14.15 1.95 -19.81
N ASP A 140 14.42 1.03 -20.72
CA ASP A 140 13.55 -0.13 -20.98
C ASP A 140 13.57 -1.16 -19.84
N LYS A 141 14.57 -1.10 -18.94
CA LYS A 141 14.73 -2.01 -17.79
C LYS A 141 14.16 -1.46 -16.48
N LEU A 142 13.79 -0.18 -16.45
CA LEU A 142 13.23 0.54 -15.30
C LEU A 142 11.70 0.51 -15.36
#